data_AF-A0A960E985-F1
#
_entry.id   AF-A0A960E985-F1
#
_cell.length_a   1.000
_cell.length_b   1.000
_cell.length_c   1.000
_cell.angle_alpha   90.00
_cell.angle_beta   90.00
_cell.angle_gamma   90.00
#
_symmetry.space_group_name_H-M   'P 1'
#
loop_
_entity.id
_entity.type
_entity.pdbx_description
1 polymer ?
#
loop_
_entity_poly.entity_id
_entity_poly.type
_entity_poly.pdbx_seq_one_letter_code
_entity_poly.pdbx_strand_id
1 'polypeptide(L)'
;MSADAPQRGDTDVCLNCGGPITFATYRDVGSYEPDYNPHDDPVTWRHRGGYAACSFADRQLAGGRGFAEPGGTPAIDVAHLERQRAFSEATFGPGARTAGVLDHIRKELDEIAAAPDDLSEWVDVVILAFDGAWRAGHEPADILRAIVAKQTKNEQREWPDWRNADPDRAIEHVR
;
A
#
# COMPACT_ATOMS: atom_id res chain seq x y z
N MET A 1 22.59 50.16 -5.03
CA MET A 1 22.14 49.83 -3.65
C MET A 1 21.26 48.61 -3.78
N SER A 2 21.89 47.43 -3.81
CA SER A 2 21.21 46.14 -3.91
C SER A 2 20.49 45.87 -2.60
N ALA A 3 19.22 45.50 -2.67
CA ALA A 3 18.56 44.86 -1.54
C ALA A 3 19.27 43.53 -1.28
N ASP A 4 19.84 43.39 -0.09
CA ASP A 4 20.58 42.22 0.34
C ASP A 4 19.78 40.93 0.13
N ALA A 5 20.47 39.88 -0.34
CA ALA A 5 19.91 38.54 -0.40
C ALA A 5 19.58 38.05 1.03
N PRO A 6 18.44 37.38 1.26
CA PRO A 6 18.05 36.95 2.59
C PRO A 6 19.10 36.00 3.18
N GLN A 7 19.55 36.32 4.40
CA GLN A 7 20.55 35.54 5.12
C GLN A 7 19.95 34.20 5.58
N ARG A 8 20.79 33.14 5.53
CA ARG A 8 20.47 31.76 5.89
C ARG A 8 20.10 31.69 7.39
N GLY A 9 18.81 31.74 7.70
CA GLY A 9 18.31 31.77 9.07
C GLY A 9 16.80 31.99 9.23
N ASP A 10 16.11 32.54 8.23
CA ASP A 10 14.65 32.59 8.20
C ASP A 10 14.09 31.28 7.63
N THR A 11 13.52 30.45 8.50
CA THR A 11 13.13 29.07 8.21
C THR A 11 12.07 28.95 7.12
N ASP A 12 12.35 28.12 6.12
CA ASP A 12 11.46 27.67 5.04
C ASP A 12 10.28 26.84 5.58
N VAL A 13 9.35 27.45 6.32
CA VAL A 13 8.21 26.74 6.92
C VAL A 13 6.88 27.11 6.26
N CYS A 14 6.05 26.09 6.03
CA CYS A 14 4.70 26.24 5.49
C CYS A 14 3.80 26.94 6.53
N LEU A 15 3.10 28.01 6.13
CA LEU A 15 2.23 28.77 7.04
C LEU A 15 0.95 28.01 7.45
N ASN A 16 0.59 26.93 6.76
CA ASN A 16 -0.57 26.10 7.09
C ASN A 16 -0.23 24.99 8.12
N CYS A 17 0.90 24.30 7.95
CA CYS A 17 1.25 23.15 8.81
C CYS A 17 2.49 23.37 9.69
N GLY A 18 3.21 24.49 9.52
CA GLY A 18 4.45 24.79 10.23
C GLY A 18 5.66 23.94 9.84
N GLY A 19 5.53 22.99 8.91
CA GLY A 19 6.58 22.07 8.47
C GLY A 19 7.51 22.63 7.39
N PRO A 20 8.68 22.01 7.14
CA PRO A 20 9.68 22.50 6.20
C PRO A 20 9.25 22.36 4.73
N ILE A 21 9.46 23.39 3.92
CA ILE A 21 9.19 23.41 2.48
C ILE A 21 10.38 22.78 1.75
N THR A 22 10.14 21.75 0.94
CA THR A 22 11.20 20.98 0.28
C THR A 22 11.31 21.23 -1.23
N PHE A 23 10.28 21.76 -1.89
CA PHE A 23 10.33 22.12 -3.31
C PHE A 23 9.52 23.40 -3.60
N ALA A 24 10.21 24.43 -4.11
CA ALA A 24 9.58 25.57 -4.78
C ALA A 24 9.96 25.48 -6.26
N THR A 25 8.99 25.28 -7.15
CA THR A 25 9.26 25.38 -8.59
C THR A 25 9.57 26.84 -8.93
N TYR A 26 10.68 27.00 -9.66
CA TYR A 26 11.35 28.28 -9.82
C TYR A 26 10.54 29.30 -10.63
N ARG A 27 10.64 30.53 -10.13
CA ARG A 27 10.25 31.85 -10.60
C ARG A 27 10.61 32.22 -12.07
N ASP A 28 11.29 31.37 -12.85
CA ASP A 28 11.98 31.80 -14.09
C ASP A 28 11.81 30.90 -15.36
N VAL A 29 10.98 29.84 -15.37
CA VAL A 29 10.90 28.89 -16.51
C VAL A 29 9.65 28.99 -17.42
N GLY A 30 8.79 29.99 -17.23
CA GLY A 30 7.84 30.44 -18.27
C GLY A 30 6.89 29.39 -18.86
N SER A 31 6.54 28.35 -18.11
CA SER A 31 5.61 27.29 -18.54
C SER A 31 4.43 27.25 -17.58
N TYR A 32 3.31 27.81 -18.04
CA TYR A 32 2.02 27.83 -17.36
C TYR A 32 1.13 26.82 -18.06
N GLU A 33 0.50 25.90 -17.32
CA GLU A 33 -0.69 25.19 -17.83
C GLU A 33 -1.84 26.21 -17.86
N PRO A 34 -2.35 26.60 -19.05
CA PRO A 34 -3.26 27.73 -19.22
C PRO A 34 -4.59 27.62 -18.46
N ASP A 35 -4.91 26.41 -18.02
CA ASP A 35 -6.15 26.00 -17.37
C ASP A 35 -6.00 25.71 -15.87
N TYR A 36 -4.79 25.86 -15.31
CA TYR A 36 -4.59 25.68 -13.87
C TYR A 36 -5.06 26.92 -13.09
N ASN A 37 -6.22 26.82 -12.43
CA ASN A 37 -6.71 27.83 -11.49
C ASN A 37 -6.35 27.44 -10.04
N PRO A 38 -5.38 28.11 -9.41
CA PRO A 38 -4.95 27.78 -8.05
C PRO A 38 -5.97 28.14 -6.96
N HIS A 39 -7.07 28.84 -7.30
CA HIS A 39 -8.21 28.96 -6.40
C HIS A 39 -9.05 27.69 -6.30
N ASP A 40 -8.96 26.81 -7.31
CA ASP A 40 -9.69 25.54 -7.38
C ASP A 40 -8.85 24.36 -6.86
N ASP A 41 -7.56 24.58 -6.53
CA ASP A 41 -6.67 23.60 -5.94
C ASP A 41 -6.48 23.86 -4.43
N PRO A 42 -7.04 23.02 -3.54
CA PRO A 42 -7.00 23.24 -2.10
C PRO A 42 -5.61 23.00 -1.47
N VAL A 43 -4.63 22.52 -2.24
CA VAL A 43 -3.34 22.07 -1.71
C VAL A 43 -2.16 22.98 -2.08
N THR A 44 -2.40 24.01 -2.88
CA THR A 44 -1.36 24.93 -3.37
C THR A 44 -1.44 26.27 -2.67
N TRP A 45 -0.45 26.56 -1.82
CA TRP A 45 -0.44 27.80 -1.02
C TRP A 45 0.63 28.76 -1.49
N ARG A 46 0.32 30.06 -1.39
CA ARG A 46 1.23 31.14 -1.81
C ARG A 46 2.44 31.22 -0.89
N HIS A 47 3.63 31.20 -1.48
CA HIS A 47 4.85 31.64 -0.81
C HIS A 47 5.58 32.70 -1.66
N ARG A 48 5.84 33.86 -1.06
CA ARG A 48 6.69 34.97 -1.59
C ARG A 48 6.54 35.24 -3.11
N GLY A 49 5.30 35.39 -3.57
CA GLY A 49 5.01 35.77 -4.96
C GLY A 49 5.00 34.62 -5.97
N GLY A 50 5.02 33.36 -5.51
CA GLY A 50 4.82 32.16 -6.32
C GLY A 50 4.01 31.08 -5.58
N TYR A 51 3.94 29.89 -6.18
CA TYR A 51 3.28 28.70 -5.64
C TYR A 51 4.32 27.72 -5.12
N ALA A 52 4.07 27.10 -3.97
CA ALA A 52 4.92 26.04 -3.42
C ALA A 52 4.05 24.83 -3.06
N ALA A 53 4.55 23.62 -3.36
CA ALA A 53 3.90 22.38 -2.96
C ALA A 53 4.35 22.03 -1.53
N CYS A 54 3.38 21.86 -0.63
CA CYS A 54 3.66 21.31 0.69
C CYS A 54 4.02 19.83 0.50
N SER A 55 5.14 19.33 1.00
CA SER A 55 5.48 17.89 0.86
C SER A 55 4.52 16.96 1.63
N PHE A 56 3.64 17.51 2.46
CA PHE A 56 2.52 16.76 3.02
C PHE A 56 1.34 16.61 2.04
N ALA A 57 1.25 17.46 1.01
CA ALA A 57 0.24 17.40 -0.06
C ALA A 57 0.48 16.24 -1.03
N ASP A 58 1.74 15.83 -1.20
CA ASP A 58 2.13 14.74 -2.11
C ASP A 58 1.57 13.38 -1.66
N ARG A 59 1.03 13.31 -0.43
CA ARG A 59 0.35 12.12 0.07
C ARG A 59 -1.12 12.03 -0.35
N GLN A 60 -1.68 13.05 -0.99
CA GLN A 60 -3.13 13.13 -1.20
C GLN A 60 -3.61 13.18 -2.67
N LEU A 61 -2.72 13.31 -3.67
CA LEU A 61 -3.15 13.43 -5.08
C LEU A 61 -2.66 12.33 -6.05
N ALA A 62 -1.93 11.31 -5.58
CA ALA A 62 -1.85 10.01 -6.26
C ALA A 62 -2.75 9.01 -5.53
N GLY A 63 -4.03 8.99 -5.92
CA GLY A 63 -5.12 8.22 -5.30
C GLY A 63 -4.96 6.69 -5.31
N GLY A 64 -4.10 6.17 -4.45
CA GLY A 64 -4.16 4.80 -3.94
C GLY A 64 -3.82 4.83 -2.45
N ARG A 65 -4.81 4.62 -1.59
CA ARG A 65 -4.68 4.68 -0.12
C ARG A 65 -3.66 3.68 0.41
N GLY A 66 -2.40 4.09 0.47
CA GLY A 66 -1.38 3.49 1.31
C GLY A 66 -1.48 4.07 2.72
N PHE A 67 -2.23 3.41 3.60
CA PHE A 67 -2.17 3.64 5.04
C PHE A 67 -0.82 3.13 5.58
N ALA A 68 0.26 3.83 5.26
CA ALA A 68 1.47 3.77 6.07
C ALA A 68 1.34 4.89 7.12
N GLU A 69 0.66 4.57 8.22
CA GLU A 69 0.77 5.33 9.47
C GLU A 69 2.26 5.41 9.83
N PRO A 70 2.91 6.59 9.80
CA PRO A 70 4.28 6.71 10.25
C PRO A 70 4.30 6.46 11.77
N GLY A 71 4.57 5.22 12.16
CA GLY A 71 4.58 4.75 13.56
C GLY A 71 3.65 3.57 13.88
N GLY A 72 2.87 3.05 12.93
CA GLY A 72 2.01 1.88 13.14
C GLY A 72 2.77 0.55 13.11
N THR A 73 2.51 -0.34 14.09
CA THR A 73 2.95 -1.73 14.02
C THR A 73 2.30 -2.42 12.81
N PRO A 74 3.03 -3.19 12.00
CA PRO A 74 2.43 -3.92 10.88
C PRO A 74 1.31 -4.84 11.37
N ALA A 75 0.17 -4.84 10.66
CA ALA A 75 -0.97 -5.71 11.01
C ALA A 75 -0.62 -7.20 10.88
N ILE A 76 0.26 -7.53 9.92
CA ILE A 76 0.80 -8.86 9.70
C ILE A 76 2.31 -8.80 9.93
N ASP A 77 2.74 -9.39 11.05
CA ASP A 77 4.14 -9.56 11.42
C ASP A 77 4.37 -10.95 12.05
N VAL A 78 5.59 -11.22 12.49
CA VAL A 78 5.95 -12.51 13.11
C VAL A 78 5.06 -12.77 14.33
N ALA A 79 4.87 -11.77 15.19
CA ALA A 79 4.09 -11.92 16.40
C ALA A 79 2.60 -12.20 16.11
N HIS A 80 2.04 -11.61 15.07
CA HIS A 80 0.68 -11.90 14.61
C HIS A 80 0.55 -13.36 14.15
N LEU A 81 1.46 -13.83 13.29
CA LEU A 81 1.43 -15.21 12.78
C LEU A 81 1.70 -16.25 13.89
N GLU A 82 2.52 -15.92 14.90
CA GLU A 82 2.69 -16.77 16.09
C GLU A 82 1.41 -16.88 16.91
N ARG A 83 0.72 -15.75 17.16
CA ARG A 83 -0.59 -15.75 17.84
C ARG A 83 -1.63 -16.56 17.07
N GLN A 84 -1.65 -16.40 15.75
CA GLN A 84 -2.55 -17.15 14.86
C GLN A 84 -2.26 -18.66 14.92
N ARG A 85 -0.99 -19.06 14.78
CA ARG A 85 -0.56 -20.47 14.89
C ARG A 85 -1.00 -21.08 16.22
N ALA A 86 -0.72 -20.39 17.33
CA ALA A 86 -1.08 -20.87 18.67
C ALA A 86 -2.60 -21.04 18.84
N PHE A 87 -3.40 -20.08 18.36
CA PHE A 87 -4.86 -20.19 18.38
C PHE A 87 -5.35 -21.36 17.52
N SER A 88 -4.81 -21.50 16.31
CA SER A 88 -5.20 -22.56 15.37
C SER A 88 -4.87 -23.96 15.90
N GLU A 89 -3.67 -24.15 16.46
CA GLU A 89 -3.27 -25.42 17.07
C GLU A 89 -4.16 -25.78 18.26
N ALA A 90 -4.45 -24.82 19.14
CA ALA A 90 -5.31 -25.03 20.30
C ALA A 90 -6.77 -25.34 19.91
N THR A 91 -7.28 -24.71 18.86
CA THR A 91 -8.70 -24.81 18.47
C THR A 91 -8.98 -25.99 17.54
N PHE A 92 -8.12 -26.20 16.54
CA PHE A 92 -8.35 -27.19 15.48
C PHE A 92 -7.41 -28.41 15.59
N GLY A 93 -6.54 -28.41 16.60
CA GLY A 93 -5.62 -29.48 16.89
C GLY A 93 -4.35 -29.46 16.04
N PRO A 94 -3.39 -30.33 16.37
CA PRO A 94 -2.07 -30.35 15.75
C PRO A 94 -2.09 -31.00 14.35
N GLY A 95 -0.94 -30.91 13.68
CA GLY A 95 -0.63 -31.61 12.43
C GLY A 95 -1.00 -30.84 11.16
N ALA A 96 -0.70 -31.46 10.02
CA ALA A 96 -0.76 -30.82 8.71
C ALA A 96 -2.18 -30.37 8.29
N ARG A 97 -3.22 -31.14 8.66
CA ARG A 97 -4.64 -30.87 8.38
C ARG A 97 -4.95 -30.37 6.95
N THR A 98 -4.09 -30.67 5.96
CA THR A 98 -4.11 -30.04 4.64
C THR A 98 -5.45 -30.22 3.94
N ALA A 99 -6.05 -31.41 4.02
CA ALA A 99 -7.37 -31.65 3.45
C ALA A 99 -8.46 -30.78 4.08
N GLY A 100 -8.41 -30.55 5.39
CA GLY A 100 -9.37 -29.71 6.11
C GLY A 100 -9.19 -28.22 5.79
N VAL A 101 -7.94 -27.73 5.75
CA VAL A 101 -7.65 -26.34 5.34
C VAL A 101 -8.11 -26.09 3.90
N LEU A 102 -7.84 -27.01 2.98
CA LEU A 102 -8.28 -26.89 1.59
C LEU A 102 -9.80 -27.00 1.44
N ASP A 103 -10.47 -27.81 2.26
CA ASP A 103 -11.94 -27.85 2.31
C ASP A 103 -12.50 -26.49 2.74
N HIS A 104 -11.91 -25.89 3.78
CA HIS A 104 -12.34 -24.57 4.27
C HIS A 104 -12.11 -23.47 3.23
N ILE A 105 -10.92 -23.41 2.61
CA ILE A 105 -10.63 -22.43 1.55
C ILE A 105 -11.64 -22.53 0.41
N ARG A 106 -12.11 -23.73 0.05
CA ARG A 106 -13.14 -23.87 -1.00
C ARG A 106 -14.49 -23.27 -0.58
N LYS A 107 -14.89 -23.43 0.69
CA LYS A 107 -16.11 -22.81 1.23
C LYS A 107 -16.00 -21.29 1.20
N GLU A 108 -14.88 -20.73 1.66
CA GLU A 108 -14.66 -19.27 1.60
C GLU A 108 -14.69 -18.72 0.17
N LEU A 109 -14.21 -19.49 -0.80
CA LEU A 109 -14.32 -19.09 -2.22
C LEU A 109 -15.78 -19.09 -2.71
N ASP A 110 -16.62 -20.00 -2.23
CA ASP A 110 -18.05 -20.01 -2.53
C ASP A 110 -18.76 -18.81 -1.83
N GLU A 111 -18.33 -18.45 -0.62
CA GLU A 111 -18.84 -17.29 0.14
C GLU A 111 -18.44 -15.96 -0.52
N ILE A 112 -17.19 -15.81 -0.96
CA ILE A 112 -16.73 -14.69 -1.81
C ILE A 112 -17.55 -14.61 -3.10
N ALA A 113 -17.83 -15.75 -3.76
CA ALA A 113 -18.63 -15.74 -4.99
C ALA A 113 -20.07 -15.26 -4.74
N ALA A 114 -20.62 -15.50 -3.55
CA ALA A 114 -21.95 -15.03 -3.16
C ALA A 114 -21.96 -13.57 -2.68
N ALA A 115 -20.89 -13.11 -2.03
CA ALA A 115 -20.77 -11.76 -1.44
C ALA A 115 -19.38 -11.14 -1.71
N PRO A 116 -19.04 -10.82 -2.98
CA PRO A 116 -17.68 -10.41 -3.35
C PRO A 116 -17.24 -9.06 -2.76
N ASP A 117 -18.20 -8.21 -2.36
CA ASP A 117 -17.96 -6.92 -1.72
C ASP A 117 -17.76 -7.04 -0.20
N ASP A 118 -17.95 -8.23 0.38
CA ASP A 118 -17.65 -8.49 1.80
C ASP A 118 -16.14 -8.75 1.97
N LEU A 119 -15.45 -7.77 2.57
CA LEU A 119 -14.02 -7.86 2.83
C LEU A 119 -13.67 -9.02 3.78
N SER A 120 -14.57 -9.42 4.68
CA SER A 120 -14.26 -10.45 5.67
C SER A 120 -14.00 -11.81 5.03
N GLU A 121 -14.76 -12.17 4.00
CA GLU A 121 -14.60 -13.42 3.24
C GLU A 121 -13.23 -13.51 2.54
N TRP A 122 -12.75 -12.39 2.00
CA TRP A 122 -11.39 -12.30 1.45
C TRP A 122 -10.31 -12.47 2.52
N VAL A 123 -10.54 -11.92 3.72
CA VAL A 123 -9.61 -12.03 4.85
C VAL A 123 -9.57 -13.46 5.39
N ASP A 124 -10.69 -14.19 5.37
CA ASP A 124 -10.71 -15.60 5.78
C ASP A 124 -9.82 -16.47 4.90
N VAL A 125 -9.81 -16.25 3.57
CA VAL A 125 -8.84 -16.91 2.67
C VAL A 125 -7.39 -16.58 3.04
N VAL A 126 -7.08 -15.33 3.41
CA VAL A 126 -5.72 -14.93 3.83
C VAL A 126 -5.31 -15.66 5.12
N ILE A 127 -6.20 -15.70 6.11
CA ILE A 127 -5.98 -16.40 7.39
C ILE A 127 -5.77 -17.90 7.14
N LEU A 128 -6.60 -18.53 6.32
CA LEU A 128 -6.49 -19.95 5.99
C LEU A 128 -5.24 -20.28 5.17
N ALA A 129 -4.77 -19.38 4.31
CA ALA A 129 -3.51 -19.55 3.60
C ALA A 129 -2.30 -19.56 4.56
N PHE A 130 -2.29 -18.69 5.57
CA PHE A 130 -1.28 -18.74 6.63
C PHE A 130 -1.41 -20.01 7.48
N ASP A 131 -2.64 -20.46 7.76
CA ASP A 131 -2.88 -21.71 8.47
C ASP A 131 -2.26 -22.90 7.74
N GLY A 132 -2.53 -23.02 6.44
CA GLY A 132 -1.96 -24.06 5.60
C GLY A 132 -0.42 -23.99 5.55
N ALA A 133 0.15 -22.79 5.45
CA ALA A 133 1.60 -22.61 5.37
C ALA A 133 2.32 -23.05 6.65
N TRP A 134 1.85 -22.65 7.84
CA TRP A 134 2.53 -23.06 9.06
C TRP A 134 2.33 -24.55 9.35
N ARG A 135 1.16 -25.11 9.02
CA ARG A 135 0.88 -26.54 9.15
C ARG A 135 1.72 -27.41 8.20
N ALA A 136 2.19 -26.84 7.09
CA ALA A 136 3.17 -27.46 6.21
C ALA A 136 4.61 -27.42 6.75
N GLY A 137 4.83 -26.82 7.93
CA GLY A 137 6.13 -26.77 8.62
C GLY A 137 6.92 -25.48 8.38
N HIS A 138 6.31 -24.44 7.83
CA HIS A 138 6.98 -23.16 7.64
C HIS A 138 6.86 -22.25 8.87
N GLU A 139 7.96 -21.63 9.27
CA GLU A 139 7.96 -20.68 10.38
C GLU A 139 7.38 -19.32 9.96
N PRO A 140 6.77 -18.56 10.88
CA PRO A 140 6.23 -17.22 10.63
C PRO A 140 7.15 -16.31 9.80
N ALA A 141 8.44 -16.25 10.16
CA ALA A 141 9.40 -15.42 9.46
C ALA A 141 9.70 -15.91 8.03
N ASP A 142 9.63 -17.22 7.77
CA ASP A 142 9.74 -17.80 6.43
C ASP A 142 8.53 -17.46 5.57
N ILE A 143 7.33 -17.50 6.15
CA ILE A 143 6.08 -17.16 5.46
C ILE A 143 6.13 -15.70 4.99
N LEU A 144 6.52 -14.77 5.87
CA LEU A 144 6.64 -13.34 5.51
C LEU A 144 7.70 -13.12 4.41
N ARG A 145 8.87 -13.76 4.52
CA ARG A 145 9.90 -13.70 3.48
C ARG A 145 9.39 -14.25 2.14
N ALA A 146 8.65 -15.36 2.17
CA ALA A 146 8.10 -16.00 0.98
C ALA A 146 7.08 -15.10 0.28
N ILE A 147 6.24 -14.38 1.02
CA ILE A 147 5.29 -13.41 0.47
C ILE A 147 6.03 -12.29 -0.26
N VAL A 148 7.01 -11.66 0.40
CA VAL A 148 7.81 -10.58 -0.21
C VAL A 148 8.54 -11.10 -1.44
N ALA A 149 9.25 -12.22 -1.33
CA ALA A 149 9.99 -12.80 -2.45
C ALA A 149 9.07 -13.19 -3.63
N LYS A 150 7.87 -13.73 -3.34
CA LYS A 150 6.90 -14.09 -4.37
C LYS A 150 6.35 -12.84 -5.07
N GLN A 151 6.05 -11.78 -4.32
CA GLN A 151 5.58 -10.52 -4.88
C GLN A 151 6.64 -9.88 -5.76
N THR A 152 7.88 -9.77 -5.28
CA THR A 152 9.02 -9.28 -6.08
C THR A 152 9.22 -10.10 -7.35
N LYS A 153 9.08 -11.43 -7.28
CA LYS A 153 9.14 -12.29 -8.47
C LYS A 153 7.98 -12.03 -9.44
N ASN A 154 6.78 -11.77 -8.93
CA ASN A 154 5.62 -11.45 -9.77
C ASN A 154 5.78 -10.12 -10.50
N GLU A 155 6.33 -9.11 -9.83
CA GLU A 155 6.60 -7.78 -10.42
C GLU A 155 7.66 -7.81 -11.53
N GLN A 156 8.56 -8.80 -11.50
CA GLN A 156 9.61 -8.98 -12.50
C GLN A 156 9.16 -9.83 -13.71
N ARG A 157 7.94 -10.36 -13.69
CA ARG A 157 7.41 -11.16 -14.82
C ARG A 157 6.89 -10.26 -15.92
N GLU A 158 6.92 -10.79 -17.14
CA GLU A 158 6.16 -10.23 -18.23
C GLU A 158 4.70 -10.70 -18.13
N TRP A 159 3.79 -9.74 -18.19
CA TRP A 159 2.34 -9.96 -18.12
C TRP A 159 1.68 -9.44 -19.40
N PRO A 160 0.67 -10.15 -19.94
CA PRO A 160 -0.09 -9.64 -21.08
C PRO A 160 -0.91 -8.40 -20.66
N ASP A 161 -1.25 -7.55 -21.64
CA ASP A 161 -2.12 -6.39 -21.39
C ASP A 161 -3.50 -6.86 -20.96
N TRP A 162 -3.85 -6.59 -19.70
CA TRP A 162 -5.09 -7.00 -19.08
C TRP A 162 -6.34 -6.49 -19.83
N ARG A 163 -6.21 -5.39 -20.60
CA ARG A 163 -7.32 -4.85 -21.41
C ARG A 163 -7.76 -5.78 -22.53
N ASN A 164 -6.89 -6.71 -22.94
CA ASN A 164 -7.16 -7.69 -23.98
C ASN A 164 -7.49 -9.08 -23.41
N ALA A 165 -7.50 -9.22 -22.08
CA ALA A 165 -7.84 -10.47 -21.41
C ALA A 165 -9.35 -10.56 -21.14
N ASP A 166 -9.86 -11.79 -21.10
CA ASP A 166 -11.22 -12.06 -20.60
C ASP A 166 -11.26 -11.74 -19.09
N PRO A 167 -12.10 -10.79 -18.63
CA PRO A 167 -12.15 -10.39 -17.22
C PRO A 167 -12.56 -11.53 -16.27
N ASP A 168 -13.20 -12.59 -16.79
CA ASP A 168 -13.65 -13.75 -16.02
C ASP A 168 -12.64 -14.92 -16.05
N ARG A 169 -11.42 -14.68 -16.59
CA ARG A 169 -10.34 -15.68 -16.68
C ARG A 169 -9.07 -15.18 -16.02
N ALA A 170 -8.28 -16.15 -15.55
CA ALA A 170 -6.97 -15.85 -14.99
C ALA A 170 -6.01 -15.31 -16.06
N ILE A 171 -5.35 -14.20 -15.74
CA ILE A 171 -4.20 -13.71 -16.48
C ILE A 171 -2.96 -14.44 -15.95
N GLU A 172 -2.27 -15.19 -16.81
CA GLU A 172 -0.99 -15.82 -16.50
C GLU A 172 0.17 -15.00 -17.07
N HIS A 173 1.32 -15.06 -16.40
CA HIS A 173 2.58 -14.55 -16.93
C HIS A 173 3.00 -15.29 -18.21
N VAL A 174 3.71 -14.59 -19.09
CA VAL A 174 4.31 -15.18 -20.28
C VAL A 174 5.40 -16.17 -19.83
N ARG A 175 5.40 -17.38 -20.42
CA ARG A 175 6.31 -18.47 -20.06
C ARG A 175 7.57 -18.48 -20.92
#